data_AF-A0A914DJV9-F1
#
_entry.id   AF-A0A914DJV9-F1
#
_cell.length_a   1.000
_cell.length_b   1.000
_cell.length_c   1.000
_cell.angle_alpha   90.00
_cell.angle_beta   90.00
_cell.angle_gamma   90.00
#
_symmetry.space_group_name_H-M   'P 1'
#
loop_
_entity.id
_entity.type
_entity.pdbx_description
1 polymer ?
#
loop_
_entity_poly.entity_id
_entity_poly.type
_entity_poly.pdbx_seq_one_letter_code
_entity_poly.pdbx_strand_id
1 'polypeptide(L)'
;MLQYTLILLLFISRSILAQNDVSEFENPPDCGNKDANWKACIDRRIADQVFGACCERFVPPECRGLCIYETGPIESRVVLMHTIQPSRCRLYKYLPAIVHCAAQTHDNTECCQDMGLEETGPQCTQMCKPQANPRALWGAKSLRKDLVQCLAKWDQIMMCHHSGLRARKIQKPPAKAT
;
A
#
# COMPACT_ATOMS: atom_id res chain seq x y z
N MET A 1 -19.67 -18.36 48.14
CA MET A 1 -20.11 -17.70 46.88
C MET A 1 -19.06 -16.77 46.28
N LEU A 2 -18.33 -15.96 47.07
CA LEU A 2 -17.28 -15.04 46.56
C LEU A 2 -16.09 -15.71 45.83
N GLN A 3 -15.75 -16.95 46.19
CA GLN A 3 -14.57 -17.64 45.64
C GLN A 3 -14.80 -18.19 44.23
N TYR A 4 -16.04 -18.53 43.88
CA TYR A 4 -16.40 -19.01 42.54
C TYR A 4 -16.48 -17.86 41.53
N THR A 5 -16.89 -16.66 41.95
CA THR A 5 -16.91 -15.46 41.10
C THR A 5 -15.52 -14.95 40.74
N LEU A 6 -14.54 -15.05 41.66
CA LEU A 6 -13.15 -14.64 41.38
C LEU A 6 -12.48 -15.55 40.34
N ILE A 7 -12.75 -16.87 40.42
CA ILE A 7 -12.23 -17.86 39.48
C ILE A 7 -12.84 -17.63 38.09
N LEU A 8 -14.15 -17.38 37.99
CA LEU A 8 -14.80 -17.07 36.70
C LEU A 8 -14.21 -15.83 36.02
N LEU A 9 -13.92 -14.77 36.78
CA LEU A 9 -13.32 -13.54 36.25
C LEU A 9 -11.88 -13.75 35.75
N LEU A 10 -11.10 -14.61 36.40
CA LEU A 10 -9.75 -15.00 35.95
C LEU A 10 -9.78 -15.87 34.68
N PHE A 11 -10.81 -16.69 34.48
CA PHE A 11 -11.01 -17.46 33.24
C PHE A 11 -11.48 -16.58 32.08
N ILE A 12 -12.35 -15.59 32.34
CA ILE A 12 -12.84 -14.66 31.30
C ILE A 12 -11.71 -13.72 30.84
N SER A 13 -10.85 -13.26 31.75
CA SER A 13 -9.72 -12.37 31.41
C SER A 13 -8.62 -13.07 30.60
N ARG A 14 -8.42 -14.38 30.77
CA ARG A 14 -7.50 -15.16 29.91
C ARG A 14 -8.04 -15.37 28.49
N SER A 15 -9.36 -15.41 28.31
CA SER A 15 -9.99 -15.67 27.01
C SER A 15 -9.98 -14.47 26.06
N ILE A 16 -9.71 -13.25 26.54
CA ILE A 16 -9.72 -12.02 25.72
C ILE A 16 -8.35 -11.72 25.07
N LEU A 17 -7.28 -12.39 25.49
CA LEU A 17 -5.91 -12.19 24.98
C LEU A 17 -5.49 -13.15 23.87
N ALA A 18 -6.41 -13.98 23.36
CA ALA A 18 -6.12 -14.88 22.26
C ALA A 18 -6.55 -14.27 20.92
N GLN A 19 -5.56 -14.16 20.03
CA GLN A 19 -5.66 -14.02 18.57
C GLN A 19 -5.81 -12.60 18.00
N ASN A 20 -4.64 -12.02 17.71
CA ASN A 20 -4.31 -11.56 16.35
C ASN A 20 -2.79 -11.44 16.24
N ASP A 21 -2.10 -12.58 16.36
CA ASP A 21 -0.69 -12.63 15.99
C ASP A 21 -0.66 -12.76 14.46
N VAL A 22 -0.19 -11.71 13.77
CA VAL A 22 -0.05 -11.73 12.30
C VAL A 22 1.11 -12.66 11.99
N SER A 23 0.79 -13.95 11.81
CA SER A 23 1.80 -14.97 11.50
C SER A 23 2.34 -14.73 10.09
N GLU A 24 3.54 -14.15 10.04
CA GLU A 24 4.57 -14.28 9.00
C GLU A 24 4.08 -14.18 7.54
N PHE A 25 4.30 -13.01 6.94
CA PHE A 25 4.20 -12.83 5.49
C PHE A 25 5.18 -13.76 4.78
N GLU A 26 4.73 -14.48 3.75
CA GLU A 26 5.62 -15.27 2.90
C GLU A 26 6.40 -14.32 1.99
N ASN A 27 7.72 -14.42 1.97
CA ASN A 27 8.59 -13.83 0.95
C ASN A 27 8.94 -14.94 -0.06
N PRO A 28 8.05 -15.24 -1.01
CA PRO A 28 8.32 -16.26 -2.00
C PRO A 28 9.50 -15.84 -2.91
N PRO A 29 10.34 -16.80 -3.33
CA PRO A 29 11.53 -16.49 -4.13
C PRO A 29 11.18 -16.04 -5.56
N ASP A 30 9.97 -16.34 -6.06
CA ASP A 30 9.57 -16.13 -7.45
C ASP A 30 8.79 -14.83 -7.71
N CYS A 31 8.65 -13.95 -6.72
CA CYS A 31 8.01 -12.65 -6.86
C CYS A 31 8.43 -11.66 -5.76
N GLY A 32 8.17 -10.37 -5.99
CA GLY A 32 8.31 -9.30 -5.01
C GLY A 32 9.75 -8.90 -4.70
N ASN A 33 10.71 -9.40 -5.48
CA ASN A 33 12.15 -9.24 -5.26
C ASN A 33 12.88 -8.99 -6.59
N LYS A 34 14.16 -8.61 -6.50
CA LYS A 34 15.02 -8.29 -7.64
C LYS A 34 15.24 -9.48 -8.59
N ASP A 35 15.46 -10.69 -8.06
CA ASP A 35 15.70 -11.90 -8.88
C ASP A 35 14.49 -12.26 -9.75
N ALA A 36 13.29 -11.95 -9.25
CA ALA A 36 12.03 -12.09 -9.98
C ALA A 36 11.68 -10.85 -10.84
N ASN A 37 12.62 -9.94 -11.06
CA ASN A 37 12.40 -8.66 -11.75
C ASN A 37 11.21 -7.86 -11.20
N TRP A 38 11.02 -7.88 -9.87
CA TRP A 38 9.94 -7.18 -9.18
C TRP A 38 8.53 -7.56 -9.67
N LYS A 39 8.37 -8.80 -10.19
CA LYS A 39 7.05 -9.36 -10.49
C LYS A 39 6.20 -9.39 -9.22
N ALA A 40 4.97 -8.89 -9.25
CA ALA A 40 4.10 -8.90 -8.07
C ALA A 40 3.66 -10.31 -7.64
N CYS A 41 3.52 -10.50 -6.33
CA CYS A 41 3.06 -11.76 -5.73
C CYS A 41 1.54 -11.91 -5.68
N ILE A 42 0.81 -10.80 -5.79
CA ILE A 42 -0.65 -10.77 -5.70
C ILE A 42 -1.21 -10.33 -7.04
N ASP A 43 -2.29 -10.98 -7.48
CA ASP A 43 -3.02 -10.56 -8.67
C ASP A 43 -3.50 -9.10 -8.56
N ARG A 44 -3.35 -8.34 -9.65
CA ARG A 44 -3.68 -6.91 -9.68
C ARG A 44 -5.14 -6.64 -9.29
N ARG A 45 -6.09 -7.48 -9.70
CA ARG A 45 -7.52 -7.27 -9.37
C ARG A 45 -7.76 -7.29 -7.86
N ILE A 46 -7.07 -8.18 -7.14
CA ILE A 46 -7.17 -8.27 -5.69
C ILE A 46 -6.46 -7.08 -5.04
N ALA A 47 -5.27 -6.73 -5.55
CA ALA A 47 -4.50 -5.59 -5.07
C ALA A 47 -5.30 -4.27 -5.20
N ASP A 48 -5.92 -4.03 -6.35
CA ASP A 48 -6.74 -2.85 -6.64
C ASP A 48 -7.96 -2.74 -5.71
N GLN A 49 -8.58 -3.86 -5.35
CA GLN A 49 -9.69 -3.87 -4.38
C GLN A 49 -9.23 -3.39 -3.00
N VAL A 50 -8.09 -3.86 -2.52
CA VAL A 50 -7.55 -3.47 -1.22
C VAL A 50 -7.07 -2.02 -1.23
N PHE A 51 -6.41 -1.60 -2.32
CA PHE A 51 -5.98 -0.21 -2.50
C PHE A 51 -7.20 0.73 -2.51
N GLY A 52 -8.22 0.40 -3.29
CA GLY A 52 -9.49 1.13 -3.34
C GLY A 52 -10.14 1.30 -1.97
N ALA A 53 -10.25 0.19 -1.20
CA ALA A 53 -10.82 0.22 0.16
C ALA A 53 -10.05 1.14 1.12
N CYS A 54 -8.71 1.18 1.04
CA CYS A 54 -7.93 2.15 1.80
C CYS A 54 -8.21 3.59 1.36
N CYS A 55 -8.28 3.82 0.05
CA CYS A 55 -8.56 5.14 -0.51
C CYS A 55 -9.94 5.69 -0.12
N GLU A 56 -10.96 4.85 0.02
CA GLU A 56 -12.28 5.29 0.49
C GLU A 56 -12.22 6.02 1.83
N ARG A 57 -11.24 5.69 2.70
CA ARG A 57 -11.07 6.28 4.02
C ARG A 57 -10.27 7.59 4.04
N PHE A 58 -9.35 7.79 3.09
CA PHE A 58 -8.38 8.88 3.14
C PHE A 58 -8.38 9.80 1.91
N VAL A 59 -9.01 9.37 0.82
CA VAL A 59 -8.99 10.01 -0.50
C VAL A 59 -10.42 10.32 -0.95
N PRO A 60 -10.72 11.56 -1.36
CA PRO A 60 -12.06 11.93 -1.78
C PRO A 60 -12.41 11.32 -3.16
N PRO A 61 -13.70 11.10 -3.47
CA PRO A 61 -14.14 10.34 -4.65
C PRO A 61 -13.50 10.76 -5.97
N GLU A 62 -13.36 12.08 -6.20
CA GLU A 62 -12.77 12.68 -7.39
C GLU A 62 -11.30 12.28 -7.65
N CYS A 63 -10.59 11.81 -6.62
CA CYS A 63 -9.19 11.43 -6.67
C CYS A 63 -8.97 9.90 -6.73
N ARG A 64 -10.03 9.10 -6.52
CA ARG A 64 -9.91 7.63 -6.36
C ARG A 64 -9.55 6.90 -7.65
N GLY A 65 -9.65 7.56 -8.81
CA GLY A 65 -9.18 7.00 -10.08
C GLY A 65 -7.69 6.63 -10.09
N LEU A 66 -6.89 7.17 -9.15
CA LEU A 66 -5.48 6.81 -8.96
C LEU A 66 -5.25 5.64 -8.02
N CYS A 67 -6.29 5.09 -7.39
CA CYS A 67 -6.18 4.00 -6.44
C CYS A 67 -6.21 2.63 -7.13
N ILE A 68 -5.36 2.51 -8.15
CA ILE A 68 -5.15 1.30 -8.96
C ILE A 68 -3.66 1.13 -9.22
N TYR A 69 -3.18 -0.10 -9.25
CA TYR A 69 -1.82 -0.45 -9.63
C TYR A 69 -1.68 -0.50 -11.15
N GLU A 70 -1.89 0.64 -11.81
CA GLU A 70 -1.59 0.77 -13.25
C GLU A 70 -0.08 0.90 -13.46
N THR A 71 0.50 -0.09 -14.13
CA THR A 71 1.94 -0.23 -14.36
C THR A 71 2.32 -0.05 -15.83
N GLY A 72 1.35 0.07 -16.73
CA GLY A 72 1.56 0.40 -18.13
C GLY A 72 1.98 1.87 -18.31
N PRO A 73 3.12 2.19 -18.92
CA PRO A 73 3.60 3.57 -19.01
C PRO A 73 2.63 4.55 -19.69
N ILE A 74 1.83 4.07 -20.65
CA ILE A 74 0.85 4.89 -21.38
C ILE A 74 -0.42 5.04 -20.53
N GLU A 75 -0.94 3.92 -20.03
CA GLU A 75 -2.14 3.82 -19.23
C GLU A 75 -2.02 4.64 -17.94
N SER A 76 -0.88 4.56 -17.24
CA SER A 76 -0.59 5.34 -16.03
C SER A 76 -0.62 6.85 -16.32
N ARG A 77 -0.12 7.29 -17.48
CA ARG A 77 -0.20 8.70 -17.90
C ARG A 77 -1.62 9.14 -18.19
N VAL A 78 -2.42 8.28 -18.82
CA VAL A 78 -3.84 8.51 -19.08
C VAL A 78 -4.61 8.65 -17.76
N VAL A 79 -4.37 7.75 -16.80
CA VAL A 79 -4.95 7.81 -15.45
C VAL A 79 -4.58 9.10 -14.72
N LEU A 80 -3.30 9.48 -14.74
CA LEU A 80 -2.83 10.74 -14.16
C LEU A 80 -3.51 11.95 -14.83
N MET A 81 -3.53 12.00 -16.16
CA MET A 81 -4.15 13.09 -16.91
C MET A 81 -5.64 13.23 -16.57
N HIS A 82 -6.40 12.14 -16.58
CA HIS A 82 -7.83 12.16 -16.26
C HIS A 82 -8.12 12.57 -14.82
N THR A 83 -7.23 12.24 -13.88
CA THR A 83 -7.41 12.58 -12.48
C THR A 83 -6.97 14.02 -12.18
N ILE A 84 -5.90 14.50 -12.84
CA ILE A 84 -5.30 15.84 -12.64
C ILE A 84 -6.07 16.94 -13.40
N GLN A 85 -6.95 16.58 -14.33
CA GLN A 85 -7.78 17.56 -15.07
C GLN A 85 -8.30 18.65 -14.12
N PRO A 86 -8.08 19.95 -14.46
CA PRO A 86 -8.44 21.05 -13.58
C PRO A 86 -9.90 20.92 -13.14
N SER A 87 -10.16 21.13 -11.85
CA SER A 87 -11.46 21.05 -11.16
C SER A 87 -11.98 19.67 -10.71
N ARG A 88 -11.29 18.56 -10.96
CA ARG A 88 -11.68 17.25 -10.39
C ARG A 88 -10.93 17.00 -9.09
N CYS A 89 -9.74 16.42 -9.15
CA CYS A 89 -8.97 16.07 -7.96
C CYS A 89 -7.98 17.18 -7.58
N ARG A 90 -7.94 17.56 -6.30
CA ARG A 90 -6.79 18.30 -5.73
C ARG A 90 -5.62 17.35 -5.48
N LEU A 91 -5.10 16.72 -6.54
CA LEU A 91 -4.13 15.61 -6.46
C LEU A 91 -3.00 15.90 -5.49
N TYR A 92 -2.39 17.06 -5.62
CA TYR A 92 -1.25 17.48 -4.82
C TYR A 92 -1.53 17.55 -3.30
N LYS A 93 -2.80 17.59 -2.88
CA LYS A 93 -3.19 17.48 -1.47
C LYS A 93 -3.33 16.02 -1.00
N TYR A 94 -3.78 15.13 -1.88
CA TYR A 94 -4.15 13.76 -1.54
C TYR A 94 -3.14 12.70 -1.99
N LEU A 95 -2.13 13.08 -2.77
CA LEU A 95 -1.05 12.18 -3.20
C LEU A 95 -0.36 11.43 -2.03
N PRO A 96 -0.08 12.04 -0.87
CA PRO A 96 0.50 11.31 0.26
C PRO A 96 -0.41 10.18 0.78
N ALA A 97 -1.73 10.39 0.77
CA ALA A 97 -2.72 9.39 1.17
C ALA A 97 -2.80 8.25 0.13
N ILE A 98 -2.78 8.59 -1.16
CA ILE A 98 -2.77 7.61 -2.25
C ILE A 98 -1.52 6.73 -2.13
N VAL A 99 -0.33 7.32 -1.98
CA VAL A 99 0.92 6.57 -1.83
C VAL A 99 0.94 5.74 -0.54
N HIS A 100 0.44 6.28 0.57
CA HIS A 100 0.29 5.51 1.80
C HIS A 100 -0.56 4.25 1.59
N CYS A 101 -1.69 4.39 0.91
CA CYS A 101 -2.58 3.27 0.61
C CYS A 101 -1.96 2.26 -0.36
N ALA A 102 -1.25 2.74 -1.39
CA ALA A 102 -0.53 1.87 -2.33
C ALA A 102 0.53 1.02 -1.62
N ALA A 103 1.25 1.60 -0.66
CA ALA A 103 2.34 0.92 0.05
C ALA A 103 1.85 -0.19 0.99
N GLN A 104 0.61 -0.12 1.49
CA GLN A 104 0.06 -1.08 2.47
C GLN A 104 1.05 -1.48 3.58
N THR A 105 1.80 -0.51 4.13
CA THR A 105 2.88 -0.65 5.14
C THR A 105 4.25 -1.17 4.68
N HIS A 106 4.49 -1.33 3.39
CA HIS A 106 5.74 -1.90 2.85
C HIS A 106 6.70 -0.82 2.35
N ASP A 107 7.97 -0.87 2.75
CA ASP A 107 9.02 -0.01 2.18
C ASP A 107 9.50 -0.60 0.85
N ASN A 108 9.25 0.11 -0.25
CA ASN A 108 9.55 -0.33 -1.61
C ASN A 108 10.77 0.41 -2.21
N THR A 109 11.64 0.98 -1.37
CA THR A 109 12.78 1.79 -1.81
C THR A 109 13.74 1.01 -2.70
N GLU A 110 14.01 -0.24 -2.39
CA GLU A 110 14.93 -1.08 -3.19
C GLU A 110 14.43 -1.24 -4.63
N CYS A 111 13.14 -1.56 -4.82
CA CYS A 111 12.53 -1.60 -6.14
C CYS A 111 12.60 -0.24 -6.84
N CYS A 112 12.28 0.84 -6.13
CA CYS A 112 12.34 2.18 -6.72
C CYS A 112 13.76 2.56 -7.19
N GLN A 113 14.78 2.17 -6.43
CA GLN A 113 16.18 2.37 -6.80
C GLN A 113 16.52 1.59 -8.08
N ASP A 114 16.11 0.33 -8.17
CA ASP A 114 16.29 -0.48 -9.38
C ASP A 114 15.55 0.10 -10.61
N MET A 115 14.45 0.82 -10.41
CA MET A 115 13.71 1.52 -11.46
C MET A 115 14.29 2.91 -11.82
N GLY A 116 15.35 3.34 -11.14
CA GLY A 116 16.00 4.63 -11.40
C GLY A 116 15.19 5.83 -10.93
N LEU A 117 14.40 5.70 -9.85
CA LEU A 117 13.62 6.84 -9.32
C LEU A 117 14.52 7.96 -8.79
N GLU A 118 15.66 7.62 -8.18
CA GLU A 118 16.61 8.59 -7.64
C GLU A 118 17.25 9.46 -8.72
N GLU A 119 17.36 8.96 -9.96
CA GLU A 119 17.85 9.72 -11.11
C GLU A 119 16.90 10.87 -11.48
N THR A 120 15.59 10.70 -11.22
CA THR A 120 14.60 11.77 -11.36
C THR A 120 14.74 12.80 -10.26
N GLY A 121 15.24 12.40 -9.09
CA GLY A 121 15.52 13.26 -7.95
C GLY A 121 15.50 12.46 -6.64
N PRO A 122 16.43 12.70 -5.70
CA PRO A 122 16.53 11.93 -4.46
C PRO A 122 15.25 12.00 -3.60
N GLN A 123 14.51 13.11 -3.69
CA GLN A 123 13.22 13.30 -3.01
C GLN A 123 12.13 12.31 -3.47
N CYS A 124 12.25 11.72 -4.66
CA CYS A 124 11.24 10.82 -5.21
C CYS A 124 11.14 9.49 -4.45
N THR A 125 12.20 9.08 -3.75
CA THR A 125 12.19 7.90 -2.85
C THR A 125 11.17 8.04 -1.72
N GLN A 126 10.77 9.27 -1.36
CA GLN A 126 9.68 9.52 -0.41
C GLN A 126 8.36 8.88 -0.89
N MET A 127 8.15 8.72 -2.19
CA MET A 127 6.97 8.08 -2.78
C MET A 127 7.02 6.56 -2.72
N CYS A 128 8.12 5.95 -2.29
CA CYS A 128 8.30 4.50 -2.24
C CYS A 128 7.94 3.91 -0.88
N LYS A 129 7.61 4.76 0.08
CA LYS A 129 7.39 4.37 1.48
C LYS A 129 5.98 4.70 1.94
N PRO A 130 5.40 3.91 2.87
CA PRO A 130 4.16 4.27 3.52
C PRO A 130 4.41 5.53 4.35
N GLN A 131 3.44 6.44 4.34
CA GLN A 131 3.50 7.61 5.22
C GLN A 131 3.11 7.22 6.64
N ALA A 132 3.80 7.72 7.66
CA ALA A 132 3.41 7.48 9.05
C ALA A 132 1.98 8.00 9.33
N ASN A 133 1.60 9.11 8.68
CA ASN A 133 0.25 9.65 8.70
C ASN A 133 -0.24 9.86 7.25
N PRO A 134 -1.31 9.17 6.80
CA PRO A 134 -1.85 9.31 5.45
C PRO A 134 -2.31 10.74 5.12
N ARG A 135 -2.66 11.53 6.14
CA ARG A 135 -3.15 12.92 5.99
C ARG A 135 -2.02 13.94 6.06
N ALA A 136 -0.78 13.53 6.31
CA ALA A 136 0.35 14.45 6.32
C ALA A 136 0.58 15.00 4.92
N LEU A 137 0.71 16.32 4.83
CA LEU A 137 1.01 16.99 3.57
C LEU A 137 2.51 16.89 3.28
N TRP A 138 2.87 16.65 2.02
CA TRP A 138 4.26 16.71 1.55
C TRP A 138 4.71 18.13 1.20
N GLY A 139 4.21 19.14 1.92
CA GLY A 139 4.50 20.56 1.78
C GLY A 139 3.55 21.39 2.66
N ALA A 140 3.72 22.72 2.69
CA ALA A 140 3.01 23.57 3.66
C ALA A 140 1.48 23.57 3.49
N LYS A 141 0.98 23.55 2.25
CA LYS A 141 -0.47 23.52 1.93
C LYS A 141 -0.84 22.46 0.88
N SER A 142 0.16 21.95 0.17
CA SER A 142 0.05 21.07 -1.00
C SER A 142 1.43 20.45 -1.27
N LEU A 143 1.50 19.48 -2.20
CA LEU A 143 2.74 18.88 -2.70
C LEU A 143 3.81 19.94 -3.03
N ARG A 144 5.04 19.73 -2.57
CA ARG A 144 6.20 20.52 -3.00
C ARG A 144 6.46 20.35 -4.50
N LYS A 145 6.94 21.40 -5.16
CA LYS A 145 7.17 21.41 -6.63
C LYS A 145 8.18 20.34 -7.07
N ASP A 146 9.22 20.10 -6.27
CA ASP A 146 10.24 19.08 -6.53
C ASP A 146 9.70 17.64 -6.47
N LEU A 147 8.57 17.40 -5.82
CA LEU A 147 7.90 16.09 -5.83
C LEU A 147 6.98 15.90 -7.04
N VAL A 148 6.60 16.97 -7.74
CA VAL A 148 5.73 16.87 -8.94
C VAL A 148 6.45 16.12 -10.07
N GLN A 149 7.75 16.36 -10.26
CA GLN A 149 8.54 15.69 -11.30
C GLN A 149 8.60 14.17 -11.13
N CYS A 150 8.46 13.66 -9.89
CA CYS A 150 8.43 12.23 -9.60
C CYS A 150 7.23 11.53 -10.25
N LEU A 151 6.14 12.24 -10.55
CA LEU A 151 4.98 11.69 -11.25
C LEU A 151 5.29 11.24 -12.68
N ALA A 152 6.43 11.66 -13.26
CA ALA A 152 6.89 11.16 -14.55
C ALA A 152 7.22 9.66 -14.54
N LYS A 153 7.42 9.08 -13.35
CA LYS A 153 7.74 7.68 -13.10
C LYS A 153 6.60 6.95 -12.36
N TRP A 154 5.36 7.44 -12.47
CA TRP A 154 4.23 6.92 -11.70
C TRP A 154 3.92 5.45 -11.97
N ASP A 155 4.06 4.99 -13.20
CA ASP A 155 3.95 3.58 -13.60
C ASP A 155 4.93 2.70 -12.81
N GLN A 156 6.18 3.15 -12.67
CA GLN A 156 7.23 2.43 -11.94
C GLN A 156 7.01 2.49 -10.43
N ILE A 157 6.53 3.62 -9.90
CA ILE A 157 6.14 3.75 -8.50
C ILE A 157 5.01 2.76 -8.18
N MET A 158 3.97 2.69 -9.01
CA MET A 158 2.87 1.73 -8.83
C MET A 158 3.34 0.29 -8.99
N MET A 159 4.24 -0.01 -9.94
CA MET A 159 4.85 -1.32 -10.07
C MET A 159 5.55 -1.74 -8.78
N CYS A 160 6.37 -0.86 -8.19
CA CYS A 160 7.07 -1.16 -6.95
C CYS A 160 6.15 -1.35 -5.75
N HIS A 161 5.08 -0.54 -5.62
CA HIS A 161 4.10 -0.76 -4.58
C HIS A 161 3.31 -2.06 -4.76
N HIS A 162 2.98 -2.44 -6.00
CA HIS A 162 2.31 -3.70 -6.30
C HIS A 162 3.23 -4.90 -6.01
N SER A 163 4.48 -4.80 -6.44
CA SER A 163 5.54 -5.78 -6.17
C SER A 163 5.78 -5.97 -4.68
N GLY A 164 5.67 -4.90 -3.88
CA GLY A 164 5.85 -4.92 -2.44
C GLY A 164 4.78 -5.71 -1.70
N LEU A 165 3.60 -5.93 -2.27
CA LEU A 165 2.51 -6.59 -1.55
C LEU A 165 2.83 -8.05 -1.24
N ARG A 166 2.45 -8.48 -0.04
CA ARG A 166 2.62 -9.85 0.45
C ARG A 166 1.28 -10.46 0.84
N ALA A 167 1.05 -11.69 0.41
CA ALA A 167 -0.11 -12.46 0.86
C ALA A 167 0.10 -12.89 2.32
N ARG A 168 -0.94 -12.79 3.14
CA ARG A 168 -0.92 -13.38 4.48
C ARG A 168 -1.08 -14.90 4.35
N LYS A 169 -0.30 -15.69 5.09
CA LYS A 169 -0.53 -17.13 5.24
C LYS A 169 -1.90 -17.34 5.91
N ILE A 170 -2.88 -17.84 5.16
CA ILE A 170 -4.09 -18.41 5.75
C ILE A 170 -3.73 -19.85 6.11
N GLN A 171 -3.69 -20.20 7.39
CA GLN A 171 -3.49 -21.58 7.81
C GLN A 171 -4.59 -22.43 7.17
N LYS A 172 -4.20 -23.33 6.26
CA LYS A 172 -5.15 -24.25 5.62
C LYS A 172 -5.65 -25.20 6.71
N PRO A 173 -6.98 -25.33 6.92
CA PRO A 173 -7.49 -26.31 7.88
C PRO A 173 -6.97 -27.70 7.48
N PRO A 174 -6.62 -28.56 8.45
CA PRO A 174 -6.08 -29.87 8.14
C PRO A 174 -7.04 -30.61 7.22
N ALA A 175 -6.51 -31.19 6.16
CA ALA A 175 -7.27 -32.02 5.25
C ALA A 175 -7.98 -33.10 6.08
N LYS A 176 -9.30 -33.23 5.94
CA LYS A 176 -10.03 -34.34 6.54
C LYS A 176 -9.41 -35.62 5.99
N ALA A 177 -8.77 -36.39 6.86
CA ALA A 177 -8.39 -37.76 6.56
C ALA A 177 -9.66 -38.49 6.11
N THR A 178 -9.64 -38.97 4.86
CA THR A 178 -10.72 -39.75 4.28
C THR A 178 -10.42 -41.22 4.53
#